data_AF-A0A6N6Q3D1-F1
#
_entry.id   AF-A0A6N6Q3D1-F1
#
_cell.length_a   1.000
_cell.length_b   1.000
_cell.length_c   1.000
_cell.angle_alpha   90.00
_cell.angle_beta   90.00
_cell.angle_gamma   90.00
#
_symmetry.space_group_name_H-M   'P 1'
#
loop_
_entity.id
_entity.type
_entity.pdbx_description
1 polymer ?
#
loop_
_entity_poly.entity_id
_entity_poly.type
_entity_poly.pdbx_seq_one_letter_code
_entity_poly.pdbx_strand_id
1 'polypeptide(L)'
;MAIAKTSGPTGFLGRWLVPFLTALSENTYLSAIRAGMVSVVPLTIIGGLFTVVAHPPIPSWEARVAPYADLLQVGVTGTFGLLAVFVCFAIAYDLGQRFKQEAVVSATMATLVFLLIQTQYKTPPTFSGNDFEELPALALRLNKAARPIDAWLAGRLSPATRSALGGTGGAPDADALLGVLVPDLDAIVQGPSIHDPERFAGITLRSGTAELLARKPAGDDLQRLNRLLIEDAYPLEAPRIQKRDQTLSMAGLGSGGLFTAILVAMVAVRVQKFMTDRNAVIRLPEGVPPVVYESFLSLTPMIVLVLGFWVLRFVLGVDINAVVQAAFKPAVFALNTLPGILVYAFLVTMLWSVGINGDNTMDAIVAPIFLQYLAANVDATGHGLPLPYITANGFFTTFVNVGGTGATIALALVLMNSKDPGFRKVSRISLPTQVFQINEPIFFGIPIVLNPIFMVPYVLNAMILTAGSYLLMHWNLIRRPFVNVPWTTPPIIGHYLTTGGDWRAAAWGVASIGIAMLVYWPFARAAERQRSKAAADAADAAIPPAD
;
A
#
# COMPACT_ATOMS: atom_id res chain seq x y z
N MET A 1 37.48 1.92 2.20
CA MET A 1 37.88 3.24 1.67
C MET A 1 37.84 4.22 2.84
N ALA A 2 39.01 4.66 3.32
CA ALA A 2 39.10 5.49 4.51
C ALA A 2 38.48 6.87 4.23
N ILE A 3 37.38 7.19 4.89
CA ILE A 3 36.75 8.51 4.82
C ILE A 3 37.73 9.50 5.49
N ALA A 4 38.48 10.22 4.67
CA ALA A 4 39.44 11.21 5.12
C ALA A 4 38.75 12.23 6.03
N LYS A 5 39.37 12.52 7.18
CA LYS A 5 38.99 13.60 8.11
C LYS A 5 39.05 14.95 7.37
N THR A 6 38.00 15.32 6.67
CA THR A 6 37.85 16.66 6.08
C THR A 6 36.84 17.44 6.92
N SER A 7 37.29 18.56 7.47
CA SER A 7 36.44 19.55 8.13
C SER A 7 35.64 20.31 7.06
N GLY A 8 34.32 20.09 7.02
CA GLY A 8 33.39 20.68 6.04
C GLY A 8 32.08 19.88 5.95
N PRO A 9 31.17 20.21 5.00
CA PRO A 9 29.92 19.47 4.76
C PRO A 9 30.14 17.97 4.52
N THR A 10 31.25 17.61 3.89
CA THR A 10 31.72 16.22 3.69
C THR A 10 32.00 15.50 5.01
N GLY A 11 32.48 16.21 6.04
CA GLY A 11 32.72 15.67 7.37
C GLY A 11 31.43 15.40 8.15
N PHE A 12 30.40 16.23 8.00
CA PHE A 12 29.08 15.99 8.59
C PHE A 12 28.40 14.76 7.96
N LEU A 13 28.42 14.69 6.62
CA LEU A 13 27.87 13.56 5.86
C LEU A 13 28.54 12.24 6.26
N GLY A 14 29.88 12.21 6.32
CA GLY A 14 30.63 11.01 6.67
C GLY A 14 30.55 10.60 8.14
N ARG A 15 30.44 11.55 9.09
CA ARG A 15 30.43 11.24 10.53
C ARG A 15 29.07 10.92 11.11
N TRP A 16 28.00 11.53 10.60
CA TRP A 16 26.68 11.43 11.23
C TRP A 16 25.64 10.79 10.29
N LEU A 17 25.57 11.26 9.05
CA LEU A 17 24.53 10.80 8.12
C LEU A 17 24.79 9.36 7.65
N VAL A 18 25.99 9.06 7.15
CA VAL A 18 26.33 7.71 6.63
C VAL A 18 26.15 6.63 7.71
N PRO A 19 26.70 6.75 8.94
CA PRO A 19 26.51 5.72 9.97
C PRO A 19 25.05 5.52 10.38
N PHE A 20 24.27 6.61 10.46
CA PHE A 20 22.84 6.53 10.77
C PHE A 20 22.08 5.74 9.69
N LEU A 21 22.33 6.04 8.41
CA LEU A 21 21.69 5.36 7.29
C LEU A 21 22.11 3.90 7.16
N THR A 22 23.38 3.60 7.43
CA THR A 22 23.87 2.23 7.51
C THR A 22 23.16 1.48 8.63
N ALA A 23 23.08 2.05 9.84
CA ALA A 23 22.37 1.43 10.96
C ALA A 23 20.88 1.24 10.68
N LEU A 24 20.24 2.19 9.98
CA LEU A 24 18.86 2.08 9.54
C LEU A 24 18.69 0.97 8.51
N SER A 25 19.59 0.89 7.53
CA SER A 25 19.57 -0.13 6.48
C SER A 25 19.85 -1.53 7.02
N GLU A 26 20.73 -1.66 8.01
CA GLU A 26 21.14 -2.92 8.65
C GLU A 26 20.17 -3.36 9.77
N ASN A 27 19.20 -2.54 10.13
CA ASN A 27 18.20 -2.91 11.14
C ASN A 27 17.46 -4.19 10.72
N THR A 28 17.42 -5.17 11.62
CA THR A 28 16.88 -6.51 11.37
C THR A 28 15.41 -6.47 10.92
N TYR A 29 14.59 -5.62 11.55
CA TYR A 29 13.16 -5.51 11.25
C TYR A 29 12.93 -4.81 9.91
N LEU A 30 13.61 -3.69 9.67
CA LEU A 30 13.50 -2.97 8.39
C LEU A 30 13.99 -3.82 7.22
N SER A 31 15.06 -4.58 7.43
CA SER A 31 15.55 -5.54 6.45
C SER A 31 14.55 -6.65 6.15
N ALA A 32 13.85 -7.15 7.18
CA ALA A 32 12.80 -8.17 6.99
C ALA A 32 11.56 -7.62 6.29
N ILE A 33 11.15 -6.38 6.60
CA ILE A 33 10.08 -5.69 5.86
C ILE A 33 10.46 -5.56 4.39
N ARG A 34 11.68 -5.10 4.10
CA ARG A 34 12.20 -4.95 2.73
C ARG A 34 12.20 -6.28 1.98
N ALA A 35 12.75 -7.33 2.59
CA ALA A 35 12.77 -8.67 1.98
C ALA A 35 11.35 -9.19 1.72
N GLY A 36 10.43 -8.99 2.67
CA GLY A 36 9.03 -9.32 2.51
C GLY A 36 8.35 -8.58 1.36
N MET A 37 8.57 -7.27 1.24
CA MET A 37 8.05 -6.45 0.14
C MET A 37 8.59 -6.91 -1.23
N VAL A 38 9.89 -7.23 -1.31
CA VAL A 38 10.50 -7.73 -2.55
C VAL A 38 9.88 -9.06 -2.96
N SER A 39 9.58 -9.94 -2.00
CA SER A 39 9.00 -11.26 -2.28
C SER A 39 7.62 -11.22 -2.94
N VAL A 40 6.85 -10.14 -2.72
CA VAL A 40 5.50 -9.97 -3.29
C VAL A 40 5.50 -9.22 -4.63
N VAL A 41 6.67 -8.81 -5.14
CA VAL A 41 6.78 -8.15 -6.45
C VAL A 41 6.28 -9.04 -7.60
N PRO A 42 6.64 -10.33 -7.72
CA PRO A 42 6.12 -11.19 -8.78
C PRO A 42 4.59 -11.31 -8.75
N LEU A 43 4.02 -11.45 -7.54
CA LEU A 43 2.57 -11.52 -7.34
C LEU A 43 1.87 -10.26 -7.84
N THR A 44 2.38 -9.10 -7.47
CA THR A 44 1.79 -7.81 -7.83
C THR A 44 1.97 -7.49 -9.33
N ILE A 45 3.05 -7.96 -9.97
CA ILE A 45 3.21 -7.90 -11.43
C ILE A 45 2.13 -8.75 -12.11
N ILE A 46 1.90 -9.99 -11.65
CA ILE A 46 0.84 -10.86 -12.19
C ILE A 46 -0.53 -10.19 -12.02
N GLY A 47 -0.81 -9.64 -10.84
CA GLY A 47 -2.03 -8.86 -10.59
C GLY A 47 -2.16 -7.69 -11.56
N GLY A 48 -1.06 -6.95 -11.78
CA GLY A 48 -1.00 -5.84 -12.74
C GLY A 48 -1.32 -6.28 -14.18
N LEU A 49 -0.88 -7.47 -14.60
CA LEU A 49 -1.24 -8.02 -15.92
C LEU A 49 -2.75 -8.25 -16.03
N PHE A 50 -3.38 -8.85 -15.02
CA PHE A 50 -4.85 -8.98 -14.99
C PHE A 50 -5.53 -7.62 -15.01
N THR A 51 -5.02 -6.64 -14.26
CA THR A 51 -5.56 -5.26 -14.25
C THR A 51 -5.47 -4.60 -15.62
N VAL A 52 -4.35 -4.73 -16.34
CA VAL A 52 -4.16 -4.20 -17.70
C VAL A 52 -5.13 -4.85 -18.69
N VAL A 53 -5.29 -6.18 -18.61
CA VAL A 53 -6.18 -6.90 -19.52
C VAL A 53 -7.63 -6.56 -19.21
N ALA A 54 -8.00 -6.41 -17.94
CA ALA A 54 -9.37 -6.09 -17.49
C ALA A 54 -9.78 -4.65 -17.82
N HIS A 55 -8.83 -3.72 -17.82
CA HIS A 55 -9.10 -2.29 -18.07
C HIS A 55 -8.17 -1.76 -19.15
N PRO A 56 -8.31 -2.24 -20.40
CA PRO A 56 -7.40 -1.87 -21.45
C PRO A 56 -7.61 -0.39 -21.84
N PRO A 57 -6.54 0.30 -22.25
CA PRO A 57 -6.59 1.72 -22.66
C PRO A 57 -7.40 2.00 -23.93
N ILE A 58 -7.73 0.96 -24.70
CA ILE A 58 -8.29 1.07 -26.04
C ILE A 58 -9.79 0.78 -25.95
N PRO A 59 -10.70 1.71 -26.30
CA PRO A 59 -12.14 1.50 -26.19
C PRO A 59 -12.65 0.27 -26.93
N SER A 60 -12.05 -0.05 -28.09
CA SER A 60 -12.42 -1.25 -28.86
C SER A 60 -11.98 -2.55 -28.20
N TRP A 61 -10.92 -2.53 -27.37
CA TRP A 61 -10.52 -3.66 -26.55
C TRP A 61 -11.43 -3.75 -25.33
N GLU A 62 -11.69 -2.63 -24.64
CA GLU A 62 -12.57 -2.57 -23.47
C GLU A 62 -13.93 -3.22 -23.76
N ALA A 63 -14.57 -2.87 -24.88
CA ALA A 63 -15.83 -3.48 -25.30
C ALA A 63 -15.76 -5.00 -25.52
N ARG A 64 -14.60 -5.54 -25.95
CA ARG A 64 -14.39 -6.98 -26.14
C ARG A 64 -14.11 -7.72 -24.84
N VAL A 65 -13.50 -7.05 -23.86
CA VAL A 65 -13.15 -7.64 -22.57
C VAL A 65 -14.29 -7.51 -21.57
N ALA A 66 -15.18 -6.52 -21.69
CA ALA A 66 -16.28 -6.29 -20.76
C ALA A 66 -17.05 -7.57 -20.35
N PRO A 67 -17.38 -8.53 -21.23
CA PRO A 67 -18.05 -9.77 -20.85
C PRO A 67 -17.23 -10.69 -19.93
N TYR A 68 -15.90 -10.54 -19.92
CA TYR A 68 -14.95 -11.33 -19.13
C TYR A 68 -14.35 -10.54 -17.96
N ALA A 69 -14.80 -9.30 -17.72
CA ALA A 69 -14.23 -8.43 -16.70
C ALA A 69 -14.28 -9.09 -15.31
N ASP A 70 -15.41 -9.66 -14.92
CA ASP A 70 -15.57 -10.35 -13.63
C ASP A 70 -14.63 -11.57 -13.50
N LEU A 71 -14.41 -12.31 -14.59
CA LEU A 71 -13.48 -13.42 -14.61
C LEU A 71 -12.02 -12.96 -14.41
N LEU A 72 -11.64 -11.84 -15.03
CA LEU A 72 -10.31 -11.25 -14.86
C LEU A 72 -10.11 -10.66 -13.46
N GLN A 73 -11.18 -10.16 -12.83
CA GLN A 73 -11.15 -9.69 -11.45
C GLN A 73 -10.82 -10.81 -10.44
N VAL A 74 -11.06 -12.08 -10.77
CA VAL A 74 -10.61 -13.21 -9.94
C VAL A 74 -9.09 -13.20 -9.79
N GLY A 75 -8.35 -12.93 -10.86
CA GLY A 75 -6.88 -12.82 -10.83
C GLY A 75 -6.39 -11.62 -10.03
N VAL A 76 -7.08 -10.48 -10.14
CA VAL A 76 -6.79 -9.28 -9.33
C VAL A 76 -7.06 -9.55 -7.85
N THR A 77 -8.18 -10.20 -7.53
CA THR A 77 -8.57 -10.55 -6.15
C THR A 77 -7.60 -11.56 -5.54
N GLY A 78 -7.19 -12.59 -6.27
CA GLY A 78 -6.22 -13.58 -5.80
C GLY A 78 -4.80 -13.03 -5.60
N THR A 79 -4.51 -11.83 -6.12
CA THR A 79 -3.21 -11.16 -5.97
C THR A 79 -3.30 -9.96 -5.03
N PHE A 80 -3.86 -8.84 -5.49
CA PHE A 80 -4.00 -7.61 -4.69
C PHE A 80 -4.99 -7.76 -3.53
N GLY A 81 -6.06 -8.55 -3.70
CA GLY A 81 -7.05 -8.79 -2.64
C GLY A 81 -6.52 -9.63 -1.47
N LEU A 82 -5.39 -10.33 -1.65
CA LEU A 82 -4.73 -11.14 -0.61
C LEU A 82 -3.34 -10.60 -0.24
N LEU A 83 -3.01 -9.38 -0.67
CA LEU A 83 -1.65 -8.84 -0.59
C LEU A 83 -1.10 -8.79 0.84
N ALA A 84 -1.93 -8.40 1.82
CA ALA A 84 -1.51 -8.34 3.21
C ALA A 84 -1.20 -9.74 3.78
N VAL A 85 -1.88 -10.79 3.30
CA VAL A 85 -1.60 -12.18 3.70
C VAL A 85 -0.20 -12.59 3.26
N PHE A 86 0.13 -12.38 1.99
CA PHE A 86 1.45 -12.71 1.45
C PHE A 86 2.56 -11.89 2.10
N VAL A 87 2.31 -10.60 2.35
CA VAL A 87 3.23 -9.73 3.08
C VAL A 87 3.45 -10.20 4.52
N CYS A 88 2.38 -10.55 5.24
CA CYS A 88 2.47 -11.07 6.61
C CYS A 88 3.37 -12.32 6.64
N PHE A 89 3.08 -13.27 5.74
CA PHE A 89 3.84 -14.52 5.62
C PHE A 89 5.31 -14.24 5.32
N ALA A 90 5.61 -13.45 4.28
CA ALA A 90 6.97 -13.23 3.83
C ALA A 90 7.84 -12.49 4.85
N ILE A 91 7.30 -11.48 5.53
CA ILE A 91 8.02 -10.76 6.58
C ILE A 91 8.29 -11.67 7.77
N ALA A 92 7.29 -12.43 8.21
CA ALA A 92 7.46 -13.34 9.34
C ALA A 92 8.43 -14.48 9.02
N TYR A 93 8.43 -14.99 7.79
CA TYR A 93 9.38 -15.98 7.30
C TYR A 93 10.83 -15.44 7.36
N ASP A 94 11.08 -14.29 6.74
CA ASP A 94 12.42 -13.68 6.71
C ASP A 94 12.91 -13.28 8.11
N LEU A 95 12.02 -12.70 8.93
CA LEU A 95 12.36 -12.33 10.31
C LEU A 95 12.65 -13.55 11.19
N GLY A 96 11.90 -14.64 11.02
CA GLY A 96 12.14 -15.92 11.69
C GLY A 96 13.52 -16.48 11.37
N GLN A 97 13.92 -16.47 10.09
CA GLN A 97 15.27 -16.86 9.67
C GLN A 97 16.36 -16.01 10.34
N ARG A 98 16.18 -14.69 10.37
CA ARG A 98 17.15 -13.77 11.01
C ARG A 98 17.31 -14.03 12.50
N PHE A 99 16.24 -14.46 13.17
CA PHE A 99 16.25 -14.84 14.58
C PHE A 99 16.65 -16.30 14.82
N LYS A 100 17.03 -17.03 13.77
CA LYS A 100 17.42 -18.45 13.82
C LYS A 100 16.30 -19.33 14.40
N GLN A 101 15.06 -18.99 14.08
CA GLN A 101 13.87 -19.76 14.42
C GLN A 101 13.46 -20.59 13.20
N GLU A 102 12.61 -21.60 13.41
CA GLU A 102 11.95 -22.28 12.29
C GLU A 102 11.06 -21.27 11.55
N ALA A 103 11.43 -20.98 10.30
CA ALA A 103 10.88 -19.86 9.53
C ALA A 103 9.46 -20.12 9.02
N VAL A 104 9.14 -21.36 8.67
CA VAL A 104 7.81 -21.75 8.20
C VAL A 104 6.79 -21.66 9.33
N VAL A 105 7.17 -22.10 10.53
CA VAL A 105 6.42 -21.98 11.77
C VAL A 105 6.20 -20.51 12.12
N SER A 106 7.25 -19.70 12.04
CA SER A 106 7.17 -18.24 12.27
C SER A 106 6.14 -17.60 11.32
N ALA A 107 6.21 -17.94 10.05
CA ALA A 107 5.33 -17.43 9.01
C ALA A 107 3.88 -17.89 9.17
N THR A 108 3.66 -19.20 9.32
CA THR A 108 2.32 -19.78 9.47
C THR A 108 1.60 -19.29 10.73
N MET A 109 2.32 -19.15 11.84
CA MET A 109 1.79 -18.59 13.08
C MET A 109 1.36 -17.12 12.91
N ALA A 110 2.21 -16.28 12.30
CA ALA A 110 1.87 -14.89 12.01
C ALA A 110 0.66 -14.77 11.06
N THR A 111 0.63 -15.59 10.01
CA THR A 111 -0.47 -15.63 9.05
C THR A 111 -1.78 -16.07 9.71
N LEU A 112 -1.76 -17.10 10.58
CA LEU A 112 -2.94 -17.55 11.32
C LEU A 112 -3.50 -16.42 12.20
N VAL A 113 -2.64 -15.75 12.96
CA VAL A 113 -3.03 -14.62 13.81
C VAL A 113 -3.60 -13.47 12.97
N PHE A 114 -2.99 -13.18 11.82
CA PHE A 114 -3.49 -12.16 10.91
C PHE A 114 -4.87 -12.51 10.35
N LEU A 115 -5.07 -13.75 9.88
CA LEU A 115 -6.36 -14.22 9.36
C LEU A 115 -7.45 -14.22 10.44
N LEU A 116 -7.09 -14.57 11.69
CA LEU A 116 -7.99 -14.45 12.86
C LEU A 116 -8.44 -13.01 13.11
N ILE A 117 -7.59 -12.01 12.84
CA ILE A 117 -7.99 -10.60 12.97
C ILE A 117 -8.97 -10.21 11.85
N GLN A 118 -8.84 -10.83 10.67
CA GLN A 118 -9.68 -10.55 9.50
C GLN A 118 -10.99 -11.34 9.48
N THR A 119 -11.23 -12.27 10.41
CA THR A 119 -12.52 -12.94 10.52
C THR A 119 -13.58 -11.95 10.98
N GLN A 120 -14.69 -11.98 10.27
CA GLN A 120 -15.88 -11.18 10.53
C GLN A 120 -17.10 -12.08 10.45
N TYR A 121 -18.16 -11.69 11.14
CA TYR A 121 -19.43 -12.37 10.99
C TYR A 121 -20.13 -11.84 9.73
N LYS A 122 -20.64 -12.74 8.89
CA LYS A 122 -21.37 -12.40 7.66
C LYS A 122 -22.81 -12.04 8.04
N THR A 123 -23.19 -10.80 7.80
CA THR A 123 -24.57 -10.36 7.95
C THR A 123 -25.40 -10.81 6.73
N PRO A 124 -26.45 -11.64 6.88
CA PRO A 124 -27.38 -11.94 5.79
C PRO A 124 -28.05 -10.66 5.27
N PRO A 125 -28.50 -10.59 4.00
CA PRO A 125 -29.16 -9.38 3.49
C PRO A 125 -30.53 -9.10 4.14
N THR A 126 -31.19 -10.13 4.69
CA THR A 126 -32.54 -10.06 5.29
C THR A 126 -32.54 -10.34 6.78
N PHE A 127 -33.44 -9.71 7.52
CA PHE A 127 -33.67 -9.92 8.95
C PHE A 127 -34.32 -11.28 9.23
N SER A 128 -34.18 -11.73 10.47
CA SER A 128 -34.86 -12.90 11.02
C SER A 128 -35.32 -12.58 12.45
N GLY A 129 -36.29 -13.34 12.97
CA GLY A 129 -36.84 -13.08 14.32
C GLY A 129 -35.80 -13.10 15.45
N ASN A 130 -34.71 -13.85 15.27
CA ASN A 130 -33.61 -13.95 16.22
C ASN A 130 -32.62 -12.76 16.14
N ASP A 131 -32.84 -11.78 15.26
CA ASP A 131 -31.97 -10.61 15.07
C ASP A 131 -32.33 -9.43 15.97
N PHE A 132 -33.25 -9.59 16.94
CA PHE A 132 -33.73 -8.54 17.85
C PHE A 132 -33.60 -8.97 19.32
N GLU A 133 -32.61 -8.44 20.05
CA GLU A 133 -32.35 -8.77 21.48
C GLU A 133 -33.25 -7.93 22.39
N GLU A 134 -33.44 -6.64 22.08
CA GLU A 134 -34.28 -5.72 22.85
C GLU A 134 -35.46 -5.25 21.99
N LEU A 135 -36.27 -6.23 21.52
CA LEU A 135 -37.45 -5.97 20.71
C LEU A 135 -38.41 -4.93 21.32
N PRO A 136 -38.67 -4.91 22.65
CA PRO A 136 -39.50 -3.86 23.25
C PRO A 136 -38.91 -2.45 23.12
N ALA A 137 -37.58 -2.31 23.23
CA ALA A 137 -36.90 -1.03 23.06
C ALA A 137 -36.92 -0.56 21.60
N LEU A 138 -36.76 -1.49 20.64
CA LEU A 138 -36.91 -1.19 19.22
C LEU A 138 -38.34 -0.70 18.94
N ALA A 139 -39.32 -1.42 19.48
CA ALA A 139 -40.73 -1.09 19.30
C ALA A 139 -41.04 0.32 19.83
N LEU A 140 -40.54 0.65 21.02
CA LEU A 140 -40.69 1.97 21.62
C LEU A 140 -40.06 3.08 20.76
N ARG A 141 -38.87 2.85 20.19
CA ARG A 141 -38.19 3.84 19.33
C ARG A 141 -38.93 4.05 18.02
N LEU A 142 -39.35 2.97 17.37
CA LEU A 142 -40.12 3.04 16.12
C LEU A 142 -41.48 3.71 16.34
N ASN A 143 -42.13 3.47 17.48
CA ASN A 143 -43.39 4.09 17.83
C ASN A 143 -43.22 5.59 18.17
N LYS A 144 -42.16 5.95 18.91
CA LYS A 144 -41.88 7.35 19.28
C LYS A 144 -41.41 8.19 18.09
N ALA A 145 -40.74 7.57 17.11
CA ALA A 145 -40.29 8.21 15.88
C ALA A 145 -39.46 9.50 16.10
N ALA A 146 -38.57 9.50 17.11
CA ALA A 146 -37.90 10.72 17.57
C ALA A 146 -36.77 11.21 16.67
N ARG A 147 -36.01 10.29 16.04
CA ARG A 147 -34.94 10.64 15.09
C ARG A 147 -35.47 10.63 13.66
N PRO A 148 -34.81 11.35 12.72
CA PRO A 148 -35.20 11.34 11.30
C PRO A 148 -35.30 9.92 10.70
N ILE A 149 -34.36 9.03 11.03
CA ILE A 149 -34.41 7.61 10.63
C ILE A 149 -35.59 6.85 11.25
N ASP A 150 -35.95 7.12 12.49
CA ASP A 150 -37.06 6.45 13.18
C ASP A 150 -38.39 6.82 12.52
N ALA A 151 -38.61 8.12 12.28
CA ALA A 151 -39.79 8.63 11.59
C ALA A 151 -39.91 8.11 10.16
N TRP A 152 -38.78 8.06 9.45
CA TRP A 152 -38.74 7.52 8.09
C TRP A 152 -39.08 6.03 8.04
N LEU A 153 -38.51 5.23 8.96
CA LEU A 153 -38.82 3.80 9.06
C LEU A 153 -40.28 3.58 9.45
N ALA A 154 -40.76 4.25 10.50
CA ALA A 154 -42.14 4.13 10.98
C ALA A 154 -43.18 4.48 9.90
N GLY A 155 -42.89 5.47 9.05
CA GLY A 155 -43.73 5.85 7.91
C GLY A 155 -43.82 4.79 6.80
N ARG A 156 -42.88 3.84 6.76
CA ARG A 156 -42.84 2.73 5.79
C ARG A 156 -43.33 1.39 6.36
N LEU A 157 -43.57 1.32 7.67
CA LEU A 157 -44.14 0.13 8.28
C LEU A 157 -45.63 -0.03 7.89
N SER A 158 -46.03 -1.27 7.67
CA SER A 158 -47.41 -1.63 7.36
C SER A 158 -48.35 -1.22 8.51
N PRO A 159 -49.66 -1.05 8.23
CA PRO A 159 -50.64 -0.82 9.29
C PRO A 159 -50.64 -1.92 10.36
N ALA A 160 -50.38 -3.17 9.96
CA ALA A 160 -50.29 -4.31 10.87
C ALA A 160 -49.12 -4.16 11.85
N THR A 161 -47.93 -3.82 11.37
CA THR A 161 -46.76 -3.58 12.21
C THR A 161 -46.95 -2.37 13.11
N ARG A 162 -47.51 -1.26 12.61
CA ARG A 162 -47.82 -0.09 13.44
C ARG A 162 -48.80 -0.40 14.57
N SER A 163 -49.76 -1.30 14.33
CA SER A 163 -50.66 -1.80 15.37
C SER A 163 -49.92 -2.69 16.38
N ALA A 164 -49.01 -3.54 15.90
CA ALA A 164 -48.24 -4.49 16.73
C ALA A 164 -47.12 -3.84 17.56
N LEU A 165 -46.63 -2.65 17.18
CA LEU A 165 -45.63 -1.89 17.94
C LEU A 165 -46.11 -1.41 19.33
N GLY A 166 -47.39 -1.63 19.64
CA GLY A 166 -48.02 -1.33 20.92
C GLY A 166 -48.61 0.08 20.95
N GLY A 167 -49.93 0.17 21.13
CA GLY A 167 -50.57 1.39 21.61
C GLY A 167 -50.15 1.69 23.06
N THR A 168 -50.38 2.93 23.51
CA THR A 168 -50.00 3.44 24.84
C THR A 168 -50.46 2.55 25.99
N GLY A 169 -49.62 1.61 26.47
CA GLY A 169 -49.84 0.96 27.78
C GLY A 169 -49.23 -0.42 28.06
N GLY A 170 -48.67 -1.15 27.09
CA GLY A 170 -48.11 -2.50 27.34
C GLY A 170 -46.93 -2.88 26.43
N ALA A 171 -46.09 -3.81 26.89
CA ALA A 171 -45.02 -4.39 26.08
C ALA A 171 -45.63 -5.20 24.92
N PRO A 172 -45.11 -5.10 23.69
CA PRO A 172 -45.66 -5.83 22.55
C PRO A 172 -45.45 -7.34 22.71
N ASP A 173 -46.39 -8.13 22.19
CA ASP A 173 -46.20 -9.57 22.02
C ASP A 173 -45.08 -9.80 21.00
N ALA A 174 -44.01 -10.45 21.45
CA ALA A 174 -42.78 -10.59 20.67
C ALA A 174 -42.99 -11.40 19.39
N ASP A 175 -43.70 -12.53 19.46
CA ASP A 175 -43.90 -13.40 18.29
C ASP A 175 -44.82 -12.74 17.27
N ALA A 176 -45.89 -12.08 17.76
CA ALA A 176 -46.81 -11.34 16.90
C ALA A 176 -46.13 -10.15 16.23
N LEU A 177 -45.30 -9.39 16.96
CA LEU A 177 -44.56 -8.26 16.41
C LEU A 177 -43.50 -8.71 15.40
N LEU A 178 -42.71 -9.74 15.71
CA LEU A 178 -41.69 -10.26 14.79
C LEU A 178 -42.31 -10.79 13.49
N GLY A 179 -43.48 -11.43 13.57
CA GLY A 179 -44.20 -11.95 12.40
C GLY A 179 -44.59 -10.90 11.36
N VAL A 180 -44.73 -9.63 11.76
CA VAL A 180 -45.09 -8.51 10.86
C VAL A 180 -43.94 -7.52 10.64
N LEU A 181 -43.08 -7.31 11.65
CA LEU A 181 -41.96 -6.37 11.57
C LEU A 181 -40.83 -6.88 10.67
N VAL A 182 -40.51 -8.19 10.72
CA VAL A 182 -39.44 -8.76 9.89
C VAL A 182 -39.73 -8.60 8.39
N PRO A 183 -40.91 -8.99 7.87
CA PRO A 183 -41.26 -8.75 6.46
C PRO A 183 -41.20 -7.28 6.03
N ASP A 184 -41.64 -6.35 6.89
CA ASP A 184 -41.60 -4.91 6.58
C ASP A 184 -40.16 -4.39 6.49
N LEU A 185 -39.30 -4.78 7.43
CA LEU A 185 -37.88 -4.42 7.39
C LEU A 185 -37.17 -5.05 6.19
N ASP A 186 -37.52 -6.30 5.84
CA ASP A 186 -37.00 -6.98 4.65
C ASP A 186 -37.38 -6.27 3.35
N ALA A 187 -38.63 -5.81 3.24
CA ALA A 187 -39.08 -5.02 2.09
C ALA A 187 -38.33 -3.68 1.99
N ILE A 188 -37.98 -3.07 3.13
CA ILE A 188 -37.21 -1.82 3.17
C ILE A 188 -35.76 -2.07 2.72
N VAL A 189 -35.10 -3.13 3.20
CA VAL A 189 -33.69 -3.41 2.84
C VAL A 189 -33.54 -3.88 1.39
N GLN A 190 -34.54 -4.56 0.83
CA GLN A 190 -34.58 -4.94 -0.59
C GLN A 190 -34.78 -3.75 -1.55
N GLY A 191 -35.17 -2.59 -1.02
CA GLY A 191 -35.38 -1.37 -1.77
C GLY A 191 -34.10 -0.62 -2.18
N PRO A 192 -34.22 0.62 -2.69
CA PRO A 192 -33.07 1.47 -2.97
C PRO A 192 -32.29 1.80 -1.70
N SER A 193 -31.09 2.39 -1.85
CA SER A 193 -30.27 2.82 -0.71
C SER A 193 -31.08 3.65 0.28
N ILE A 194 -31.05 3.24 1.54
CA ILE A 194 -31.71 3.98 2.61
C ILE A 194 -30.82 5.08 3.19
N HIS A 195 -29.53 5.11 2.87
CA HIS A 195 -28.62 6.12 3.41
C HIS A 195 -28.93 7.50 2.82
N ASP A 196 -29.17 8.45 3.72
CA ASP A 196 -29.30 9.87 3.42
C ASP A 196 -28.64 10.67 4.57
N PRO A 197 -27.81 11.70 4.29
CA PRO A 197 -27.06 12.41 5.33
C PRO A 197 -27.92 13.06 6.41
N GLU A 198 -29.10 13.57 6.05
CA GLU A 198 -30.02 14.17 7.02
C GLU A 198 -30.75 13.08 7.82
N ARG A 199 -31.16 12.00 7.14
CA ARG A 199 -31.81 10.86 7.79
C ARG A 199 -30.92 10.18 8.82
N PHE A 200 -29.64 10.04 8.53
CA PHE A 200 -28.64 9.38 9.39
C PHE A 200 -27.82 10.36 10.24
N ALA A 201 -28.27 11.60 10.38
CA ALA A 201 -27.60 12.59 11.22
C ALA A 201 -27.46 12.08 12.67
N GLY A 202 -26.23 12.10 13.20
CA GLY A 202 -25.91 11.63 14.55
C GLY A 202 -25.77 10.10 14.71
N ILE A 203 -25.89 9.33 13.62
CA ILE A 203 -25.62 7.88 13.64
C ILE A 203 -24.15 7.63 13.30
N THR A 204 -23.46 6.84 14.15
CA THR A 204 -22.06 6.46 13.91
C THR A 204 -22.02 5.12 13.17
N LEU A 205 -21.61 5.14 11.90
CA LEU A 205 -21.47 3.93 11.09
C LEU A 205 -20.21 3.14 11.49
N ARG A 206 -20.30 1.82 11.53
CA ARG A 206 -19.12 0.95 11.70
C ARG A 206 -18.23 1.00 10.44
N SER A 207 -16.94 0.68 10.59
CA SER A 207 -15.95 0.72 9.49
C SER A 207 -16.43 -0.04 8.25
N GLY A 208 -16.92 -1.26 8.43
CA GLY A 208 -17.46 -2.08 7.33
C GLY A 208 -18.70 -1.49 6.63
N THR A 209 -19.62 -0.84 7.37
CA THR A 209 -20.81 -0.19 6.76
C THR A 209 -20.40 1.05 5.98
N ALA A 210 -19.53 1.89 6.55
CA ALA A 210 -19.04 3.09 5.90
C ALA A 210 -18.25 2.77 4.62
N GLU A 211 -17.45 1.70 4.66
CA GLU A 211 -16.71 1.21 3.50
C GLU A 211 -17.66 0.67 2.43
N LEU A 212 -18.62 -0.18 2.81
CA LEU A 212 -19.61 -0.71 1.87
C LEU A 212 -20.44 0.42 1.24
N LEU A 213 -20.84 1.42 2.03
CA LEU A 213 -21.52 2.62 1.53
C LEU A 213 -20.68 3.39 0.50
N ALA A 214 -19.38 3.56 0.77
CA ALA A 214 -18.46 4.28 -0.12
C ALA A 214 -18.29 3.58 -1.48
N ARG A 215 -18.45 2.24 -1.52
CA ARG A 215 -18.38 1.43 -2.75
C ARG A 215 -19.61 1.55 -3.65
N LYS A 216 -20.70 2.20 -3.22
CA LYS A 216 -21.98 2.32 -3.95
C LYS A 216 -22.48 0.95 -4.45
N PRO A 217 -22.81 0.05 -3.52
CA PRO A 217 -23.09 -1.34 -3.84
C PRO A 217 -24.43 -1.50 -4.58
N ALA A 218 -24.57 -2.63 -5.28
CA ALA A 218 -25.79 -3.03 -5.97
C ALA A 218 -26.14 -4.50 -5.63
N GLY A 219 -27.36 -4.92 -5.94
CA GLY A 219 -27.83 -6.29 -5.66
C GLY A 219 -27.78 -6.64 -4.16
N ASP A 220 -27.36 -7.85 -3.83
CA ASP A 220 -27.30 -8.36 -2.46
C ASP A 220 -26.43 -7.49 -1.52
N ASP A 221 -25.38 -6.84 -2.04
CA ASP A 221 -24.53 -5.95 -1.26
C ASP A 221 -25.24 -4.64 -0.91
N LEU A 222 -26.15 -4.16 -1.75
CA LEU A 222 -27.01 -3.02 -1.42
C LEU A 222 -28.01 -3.39 -0.31
N GLN A 223 -28.58 -4.60 -0.39
CA GLN A 223 -29.50 -5.08 0.63
C GLN A 223 -28.78 -5.26 1.97
N ARG A 224 -27.57 -5.83 1.94
CA ARG A 224 -26.71 -5.91 3.12
C ARG A 224 -26.35 -4.53 3.66
N LEU A 225 -26.02 -3.57 2.80
CA LEU A 225 -25.76 -2.19 3.22
C LEU A 225 -26.99 -1.60 3.93
N ASN A 226 -28.18 -1.72 3.34
CA ASN A 226 -29.41 -1.22 3.95
C ASN A 226 -29.68 -1.86 5.31
N ARG A 227 -29.48 -3.17 5.44
CA ARG A 227 -29.57 -3.84 6.74
C ARG A 227 -28.55 -3.30 7.74
N LEU A 228 -27.28 -3.20 7.35
CA LEU A 228 -26.21 -2.71 8.21
C LEU A 228 -26.45 -1.26 8.69
N LEU A 229 -27.03 -0.43 7.83
CA LEU A 229 -27.44 0.93 8.18
C LEU A 229 -28.55 0.93 9.25
N ILE A 230 -29.53 0.04 9.16
CA ILE A 230 -30.54 -0.13 10.21
C ILE A 230 -29.89 -0.63 11.50
N GLU A 231 -29.00 -1.62 11.44
CA GLU A 231 -28.29 -2.12 12.63
C GLU A 231 -27.43 -1.02 13.29
N ASP A 232 -26.77 -0.15 12.51
CA ASP A 232 -25.99 0.97 13.03
C ASP A 232 -26.90 2.06 13.65
N ALA A 233 -28.14 2.20 13.18
CA ALA A 233 -29.14 3.09 13.76
C ALA A 233 -29.77 2.54 15.05
N TYR A 234 -29.78 1.21 15.26
CA TYR A 234 -30.36 0.52 16.43
C TYR A 234 -29.39 -0.50 17.06
N PRO A 235 -28.22 -0.06 17.55
CA PRO A 235 -27.12 -0.95 17.94
C PRO A 235 -27.36 -1.77 19.22
N LEU A 236 -28.38 -1.42 20.02
CA LEU A 236 -28.74 -2.12 21.26
C LEU A 236 -29.93 -3.06 21.06
N GLU A 237 -30.76 -2.81 20.04
CA GLU A 237 -32.05 -3.47 19.88
C GLU A 237 -32.08 -4.54 18.79
N ALA A 238 -31.22 -4.40 17.78
CA ALA A 238 -30.86 -5.47 16.85
C ALA A 238 -29.44 -5.95 17.21
N PRO A 239 -29.24 -7.10 17.88
CA PRO A 239 -27.92 -7.64 18.13
C PRO A 239 -27.08 -7.64 16.88
N ARG A 240 -25.85 -7.24 17.10
CA ARG A 240 -24.76 -7.38 16.15
C ARG A 240 -24.62 -8.85 15.77
N ILE A 241 -25.24 -9.18 14.64
CA ILE A 241 -24.97 -10.35 13.82
C ILE A 241 -25.27 -11.66 14.55
N GLN A 242 -26.29 -12.38 14.08
CA GLN A 242 -26.42 -13.81 14.36
C GLN A 242 -25.08 -14.48 14.01
N LYS A 243 -24.32 -14.91 15.03
CA LYS A 243 -22.98 -15.53 14.94
C LYS A 243 -23.03 -16.90 14.25
N ARG A 244 -23.66 -17.02 13.08
CA ARG A 244 -23.88 -18.28 12.37
C ARG A 244 -22.88 -18.46 11.23
N ASP A 245 -22.58 -17.40 10.47
CA ASP A 245 -21.66 -17.46 9.33
C ASP A 245 -20.42 -16.58 9.55
N GLN A 246 -19.23 -17.15 9.41
CA GLN A 246 -17.96 -16.43 9.47
C GLN A 246 -17.38 -16.28 8.06
N THR A 247 -16.91 -15.09 7.72
CA THR A 247 -16.16 -14.81 6.49
C THR A 247 -14.87 -14.08 6.80
N LEU A 248 -13.97 -14.03 5.82
CA LEU A 248 -12.80 -13.16 5.88
C LEU A 248 -13.11 -11.81 5.24
N SER A 249 -12.63 -10.73 5.84
CA SER A 249 -12.71 -9.39 5.25
C SER A 249 -11.70 -9.26 4.12
N MET A 250 -12.17 -9.32 2.86
CA MET A 250 -11.32 -9.12 1.69
C MET A 250 -10.64 -7.75 1.70
N ALA A 251 -11.30 -6.71 2.22
CA ALA A 251 -10.69 -5.39 2.41
C ALA A 251 -9.49 -5.42 3.38
N GLY A 252 -9.63 -6.17 4.48
CA GLY A 252 -8.56 -6.40 5.45
C GLY A 252 -7.44 -7.30 4.91
N LEU A 253 -7.74 -8.26 4.03
CA LEU A 253 -6.74 -9.11 3.39
C LEU A 253 -5.94 -8.37 2.30
N GLY A 254 -6.49 -7.29 1.74
CA GLY A 254 -5.86 -6.42 0.75
C GLY A 254 -5.17 -5.19 1.36
N SER A 255 -5.41 -4.02 0.77
CA SER A 255 -4.74 -2.75 1.16
C SER A 255 -5.07 -2.29 2.59
N GLY A 256 -6.26 -2.61 3.10
CA GLY A 256 -6.75 -2.17 4.40
C GLY A 256 -6.01 -2.79 5.59
N GLY A 257 -5.48 -4.01 5.46
CA GLY A 257 -4.75 -4.69 6.52
C GLY A 257 -3.25 -4.78 6.32
N LEU A 258 -2.67 -4.11 5.32
CA LEU A 258 -1.24 -4.23 5.00
C LEU A 258 -0.32 -3.84 6.18
N PHE A 259 -0.59 -2.73 6.86
CA PHE A 259 0.17 -2.35 8.05
C PHE A 259 -0.07 -3.29 9.23
N THR A 260 -1.31 -3.77 9.40
CA THR A 260 -1.64 -4.76 10.42
C THR A 260 -0.87 -6.05 10.19
N ALA A 261 -0.76 -6.52 8.94
CA ALA A 261 0.03 -7.68 8.55
C ALA A 261 1.50 -7.52 8.94
N ILE A 262 2.11 -6.37 8.64
CA ILE A 262 3.50 -6.06 9.00
C ILE A 262 3.68 -6.09 10.52
N LEU A 263 2.77 -5.44 11.27
CA LEU A 263 2.83 -5.40 12.73
C LEU A 263 2.66 -6.79 13.34
N VAL A 264 1.66 -7.55 12.90
CA VAL A 264 1.38 -8.90 13.38
C VAL A 264 2.56 -9.83 13.08
N ALA A 265 3.16 -9.76 11.89
CA ALA A 265 4.37 -10.50 11.56
C ALA A 265 5.50 -10.22 12.55
N MET A 266 5.81 -8.94 12.81
CA MET A 266 6.88 -8.57 13.73
C MET A 266 6.58 -9.01 15.18
N VAL A 267 5.34 -8.80 15.65
CA VAL A 267 4.92 -9.16 17.01
C VAL A 267 4.95 -10.68 17.19
N ALA A 268 4.38 -11.44 16.26
CA ALA A 268 4.30 -12.89 16.35
C ALA A 268 5.69 -13.51 16.46
N VAL A 269 6.59 -13.18 15.53
CA VAL A 269 7.96 -13.69 15.52
C VAL A 269 8.72 -13.27 16.79
N ARG A 270 8.52 -12.04 17.26
CA ARG A 270 9.17 -11.55 18.49
C ARG A 270 8.67 -12.25 19.75
N VAL A 271 7.38 -12.56 19.84
CA VAL A 271 6.78 -13.31 20.95
C VAL A 271 7.28 -14.74 20.94
N GLN A 272 7.30 -15.40 19.76
CA GLN A 272 7.90 -16.72 19.62
C GLN A 272 9.34 -16.72 20.12
N LYS A 273 10.16 -15.75 19.69
CA LYS A 273 11.55 -15.66 20.11
C LYS A 273 11.67 -15.49 21.61
N PHE A 274 10.87 -14.58 22.18
CA PHE A 274 10.87 -14.33 23.61
C PHE A 274 10.56 -15.59 24.43
N MET A 275 9.56 -16.37 24.02
CA MET A 275 9.15 -17.58 24.74
C MET A 275 10.17 -18.71 24.59
N THR A 276 10.75 -18.88 23.39
CA THR A 276 11.83 -19.84 23.16
C THR A 276 13.07 -19.48 24.00
N ASP A 277 13.51 -18.22 23.98
CA ASP A 277 14.68 -17.74 24.74
C ASP A 277 14.48 -17.87 26.27
N ARG A 278 13.23 -17.76 26.75
CA ARG A 278 12.88 -17.88 28.17
C ARG A 278 12.56 -19.31 28.61
N ASN A 279 12.67 -20.29 27.73
CA ASN A 279 12.25 -21.68 27.99
C ASN A 279 10.79 -21.81 28.44
N ALA A 280 9.94 -20.84 28.06
CA ALA A 280 8.50 -20.86 28.31
C ALA A 280 7.77 -21.63 27.19
N VAL A 281 8.26 -22.83 26.90
CA VAL A 281 7.84 -23.69 25.78
C VAL A 281 7.74 -25.13 26.25
N ILE A 282 6.89 -25.91 25.62
CA ILE A 282 6.75 -27.33 25.92
C ILE A 282 7.95 -28.07 25.32
N ARG A 283 8.75 -28.73 26.18
CA ARG A 283 9.91 -29.52 25.78
C ARG A 283 9.58 -31.00 25.78
N LEU A 284 10.01 -31.71 24.74
CA LEU A 284 9.88 -33.16 24.65
C LEU A 284 11.20 -33.86 25.02
N PRO A 285 11.16 -35.14 25.46
CA PRO A 285 12.35 -35.93 25.80
C PRO A 285 13.29 -36.18 24.60
N GLU A 286 14.56 -36.54 24.89
CA GLU A 286 15.64 -36.74 23.89
C GLU A 286 15.42 -37.88 22.87
N GLY A 287 14.31 -38.62 22.97
CA GLY A 287 13.94 -39.68 22.00
C GLY A 287 12.99 -39.24 20.89
N VAL A 288 12.55 -37.97 20.88
CA VAL A 288 11.53 -37.48 19.93
C VAL A 288 12.18 -36.95 18.65
N PRO A 289 11.68 -37.32 17.45
CA PRO A 289 12.17 -36.78 16.18
C PRO A 289 12.16 -35.23 16.15
N PRO A 290 13.18 -34.58 15.55
CA PRO A 290 13.31 -33.12 15.57
C PRO A 290 12.08 -32.36 15.05
N VAL A 291 11.41 -32.87 14.02
CA VAL A 291 10.19 -32.25 13.45
C VAL A 291 9.05 -32.15 14.48
N VAL A 292 8.91 -33.17 15.33
CA VAL A 292 7.87 -33.18 16.38
C VAL A 292 8.28 -32.22 17.50
N TYR A 293 9.56 -32.18 17.87
CA TYR A 293 10.07 -31.23 18.86
C TYR A 293 9.81 -29.77 18.46
N GLU A 294 10.15 -29.38 17.22
CA GLU A 294 9.92 -28.02 16.70
C GLU A 294 8.42 -27.64 16.67
N SER A 295 7.55 -28.59 16.32
CA SER A 295 6.09 -28.38 16.34
C SER A 295 5.58 -28.05 17.76
N PHE A 296 6.12 -28.68 18.80
CA PHE A 296 5.72 -28.41 20.19
C PHE A 296 6.36 -27.15 20.77
N LEU A 297 7.57 -26.79 20.34
CA LEU A 297 8.20 -25.52 20.72
C LEU A 297 7.37 -24.30 20.30
N SER A 298 6.67 -24.41 19.17
CA SER A 298 5.85 -23.33 18.63
C SER A 298 4.42 -23.28 19.18
N LEU A 299 3.98 -24.34 19.85
CA LEU A 299 2.62 -24.46 20.36
C LEU A 299 2.31 -23.40 21.42
N THR A 300 3.20 -23.20 22.39
CA THR A 300 2.98 -22.22 23.46
C THR A 300 2.92 -20.77 22.93
N PRO A 301 3.88 -20.30 22.08
CA PRO A 301 3.76 -19.01 21.41
C PRO A 301 2.46 -18.84 20.62
N MET A 302 2.07 -19.85 19.86
CA MET A 302 0.86 -19.80 19.04
C MET A 302 -0.40 -19.65 19.89
N ILE A 303 -0.53 -20.39 21.00
CA ILE A 303 -1.66 -20.26 21.93
C ILE A 303 -1.73 -18.85 22.50
N VAL A 304 -0.60 -18.31 22.97
CA VAL A 304 -0.55 -16.95 23.55
C VAL A 304 -0.98 -15.90 22.53
N LEU A 305 -0.48 -15.99 21.30
CA LEU A 305 -0.82 -15.04 20.24
C LEU A 305 -2.29 -15.16 19.81
N VAL A 306 -2.76 -16.38 19.52
CA VAL A 306 -4.15 -16.61 19.10
C VAL A 306 -5.13 -16.15 20.18
N LEU A 307 -4.93 -16.55 21.44
CA LEU A 307 -5.81 -16.13 22.53
C LEU A 307 -5.72 -14.62 22.78
N GLY A 308 -4.51 -14.04 22.76
CA GLY A 308 -4.31 -12.61 22.98
C GLY A 308 -5.02 -11.76 21.93
N PHE A 309 -4.81 -12.06 20.64
CA PHE A 309 -5.47 -11.34 19.55
C PHE A 309 -6.97 -11.65 19.47
N TRP A 310 -7.40 -12.86 19.81
CA TRP A 310 -8.81 -13.21 19.91
C TRP A 310 -9.52 -12.38 20.99
N VAL A 311 -8.94 -12.27 22.18
CA VAL A 311 -9.48 -11.42 23.26
C VAL A 311 -9.54 -9.97 22.81
N LEU A 312 -8.45 -9.42 22.26
CA LEU A 312 -8.42 -8.04 21.77
C LEU A 312 -9.53 -7.76 20.74
N ARG A 313 -9.70 -8.65 19.77
CA ARG A 313 -10.61 -8.44 18.63
C ARG A 313 -12.07 -8.75 18.94
N PHE A 314 -12.35 -9.86 19.62
CA PHE A 314 -13.71 -10.41 19.77
C PHE A 314 -14.31 -10.24 21.16
N VAL A 315 -13.48 -10.13 22.20
CA VAL A 315 -13.95 -9.89 23.58
C VAL A 315 -13.96 -8.40 23.88
N LEU A 316 -12.85 -7.71 23.60
CA LEU A 316 -12.70 -6.27 23.83
C LEU A 316 -13.24 -5.42 22.66
N GLY A 317 -13.52 -6.04 21.52
CA GLY A 317 -14.11 -5.36 20.36
C GLY A 317 -13.18 -4.35 19.68
N VAL A 318 -11.86 -4.49 19.83
CA VAL A 318 -10.88 -3.57 19.23
C VAL A 318 -10.78 -3.82 17.71
N ASP A 319 -11.01 -2.78 16.91
CA ASP A 319 -10.71 -2.79 15.48
C ASP A 319 -9.20 -2.53 15.29
N ILE A 320 -8.43 -3.62 15.27
CA ILE A 320 -6.97 -3.57 15.17
C ILE A 320 -6.53 -2.91 13.86
N ASN A 321 -7.24 -3.15 12.75
CA ASN A 321 -6.93 -2.50 11.48
C ASN A 321 -7.11 -0.99 11.60
N ALA A 322 -8.23 -0.52 12.16
CA ALA A 322 -8.47 0.92 12.34
C ALA A 322 -7.42 1.58 13.25
N VAL A 323 -7.05 0.93 14.36
CA VAL A 323 -6.02 1.46 15.29
C VAL A 323 -4.67 1.59 14.60
N VAL A 324 -4.24 0.55 13.88
CA VAL A 324 -2.96 0.56 13.17
C VAL A 324 -2.99 1.60 12.03
N GLN A 325 -4.06 1.65 11.24
CA GLN A 325 -4.21 2.64 10.18
C GLN A 325 -4.18 4.07 10.74
N ALA A 326 -4.83 4.33 11.87
CA ALA A 326 -4.80 5.63 12.52
C ALA A 326 -3.38 6.05 12.93
N ALA A 327 -2.56 5.11 13.40
CA ALA A 327 -1.16 5.38 13.77
C ALA A 327 -0.29 5.76 12.55
N PHE A 328 -0.49 5.11 11.40
CA PHE A 328 0.27 5.39 10.16
C PHE A 328 -0.32 6.52 9.31
N LYS A 329 -1.57 6.95 9.57
CA LYS A 329 -2.29 7.97 8.81
C LYS A 329 -1.48 9.25 8.54
N PRO A 330 -0.70 9.82 9.47
CA PRO A 330 0.10 11.01 9.18
C PRO A 330 1.17 10.77 8.11
N ALA A 331 1.87 9.63 8.17
CA ALA A 331 2.92 9.28 7.21
C ALA A 331 2.32 8.96 5.83
N VAL A 332 1.21 8.23 5.82
CA VAL A 332 0.39 7.98 4.63
C VAL A 332 0.01 9.33 4.01
N PHE A 333 -0.74 10.16 4.74
CA PHE A 333 -1.13 11.49 4.25
C PHE A 333 0.07 12.29 3.69
N ALA A 334 1.15 12.42 4.46
CA ALA A 334 2.32 13.21 4.06
C ALA A 334 2.93 12.73 2.74
N LEU A 335 3.17 11.42 2.58
CA LEU A 335 3.84 10.88 1.39
C LEU A 335 3.01 10.95 0.10
N ASN A 336 1.70 11.17 0.20
CA ASN A 336 0.84 11.42 -0.97
C ASN A 336 0.63 12.93 -1.25
N THR A 337 1.31 13.82 -0.54
CA THR A 337 1.32 15.26 -0.84
C THR A 337 2.55 15.64 -1.66
N LEU A 338 2.44 16.73 -2.44
CA LEU A 338 3.57 17.26 -3.22
C LEU A 338 4.81 17.56 -2.34
N PRO A 339 4.71 18.27 -1.20
CA PRO A 339 5.88 18.51 -0.35
C PRO A 339 6.48 17.21 0.19
N GLY A 340 5.65 16.26 0.63
CA GLY A 340 6.14 15.01 1.19
C GLY A 340 6.88 14.14 0.17
N ILE A 341 6.33 13.99 -1.04
CA ILE A 341 6.99 13.22 -2.10
C ILE A 341 8.25 13.91 -2.63
N LEU A 342 8.31 15.25 -2.61
CA LEU A 342 9.51 16.01 -2.94
C LEU A 342 10.61 15.84 -1.89
N VAL A 343 10.26 15.82 -0.60
CA VAL A 343 11.22 15.49 0.48
C VAL A 343 11.76 14.07 0.29
N TYR A 344 10.89 13.12 -0.03
CA TYR A 344 11.30 11.75 -0.35
C TYR A 344 12.28 11.71 -1.55
N ALA A 345 11.94 12.37 -2.66
CA ALA A 345 12.79 12.45 -3.86
C ALA A 345 14.18 13.05 -3.56
N PHE A 346 14.20 14.11 -2.76
CA PHE A 346 15.42 14.75 -2.31
C PHE A 346 16.27 13.81 -1.45
N LEU A 347 15.67 13.11 -0.48
CA LEU A 347 16.39 12.16 0.37
C LEU A 347 17.00 11.02 -0.48
N VAL A 348 16.22 10.40 -1.35
CA VAL A 348 16.70 9.31 -2.23
C VAL A 348 17.89 9.77 -3.08
N THR A 349 17.79 10.94 -3.72
CA THR A 349 18.88 11.45 -4.54
C THR A 349 20.10 11.88 -3.73
N MET A 350 19.92 12.43 -2.54
CA MET A 350 21.04 12.76 -1.65
C MET A 350 21.80 11.52 -1.19
N LEU A 351 21.10 10.42 -0.90
CA LEU A 351 21.72 9.14 -0.55
C LEU A 351 22.60 8.60 -1.68
N TRP A 352 22.07 8.59 -2.90
CA TRP A 352 22.83 8.21 -4.09
C TRP A 352 24.05 9.10 -4.28
N SER A 353 23.91 10.40 -4.05
CA SER A 353 24.99 11.38 -4.21
C SER A 353 26.18 11.12 -3.26
N VAL A 354 25.97 10.42 -2.14
CA VAL A 354 27.03 9.99 -1.22
C VAL A 354 27.46 8.52 -1.40
N GLY A 355 26.95 7.85 -2.42
CA GLY A 355 27.31 6.46 -2.77
C GLY A 355 26.48 5.38 -2.08
N ILE A 356 25.36 5.75 -1.43
CA ILE A 356 24.40 4.80 -0.83
C ILE A 356 23.22 4.65 -1.80
N ASN A 357 22.79 3.43 -2.10
CA ASN A 357 21.59 3.23 -2.94
C ASN A 357 20.35 3.77 -2.20
N GLY A 358 19.88 4.95 -2.60
CA GLY A 358 18.83 5.69 -1.92
C GLY A 358 17.47 5.02 -2.02
N ASP A 359 17.16 4.47 -3.19
CA ASP A 359 15.91 3.75 -3.43
C ASP A 359 15.81 2.56 -2.46
N ASN A 360 16.81 1.66 -2.47
CA ASN A 360 16.82 0.47 -1.60
C ASN A 360 16.85 0.80 -0.10
N THR A 361 17.51 1.90 0.28
CA THR A 361 17.60 2.31 1.68
C THR A 361 16.26 2.80 2.22
N MET A 362 15.54 3.58 1.41
CA MET A 362 14.25 4.14 1.81
C MET A 362 13.09 3.14 1.63
N ASP A 363 13.25 2.13 0.77
CA ASP A 363 12.20 1.17 0.40
C ASP A 363 11.59 0.46 1.61
N ALA A 364 12.39 0.10 2.62
CA ALA A 364 11.91 -0.54 3.84
C ALA A 364 10.84 0.27 4.60
N ILE A 365 10.83 1.59 4.41
CA ILE A 365 9.91 2.52 5.07
C ILE A 365 8.74 2.87 4.15
N VAL A 366 9.02 3.15 2.87
CA VAL A 366 8.01 3.69 1.95
C VAL A 366 7.28 2.64 1.12
N ALA A 367 7.88 1.47 0.87
CA ALA A 367 7.28 0.44 0.03
C ALA A 367 5.91 -0.02 0.56
N PRO A 368 5.71 -0.27 1.87
CA PRO A 368 4.38 -0.58 2.38
C PRO A 368 3.33 0.49 2.07
N ILE A 369 3.71 1.77 2.16
CA ILE A 369 2.82 2.90 1.92
C ILE A 369 2.47 2.99 0.43
N PHE A 370 3.47 2.95 -0.45
CA PHE A 370 3.26 3.03 -1.90
C PHE A 370 2.51 1.81 -2.45
N LEU A 371 2.74 0.63 -1.87
CA LEU A 371 2.04 -0.58 -2.23
C LEU A 371 0.59 -0.55 -1.75
N GLN A 372 0.31 0.00 -0.56
CA GLN A 372 -1.06 0.25 -0.10
C GLN A 372 -1.80 1.18 -1.07
N TYR A 373 -1.16 2.26 -1.53
CA TYR A 373 -1.74 3.17 -2.51
C TYR A 373 -2.07 2.50 -3.82
N LEU A 374 -1.13 1.70 -4.33
CA LEU A 374 -1.35 0.95 -5.55
C LEU A 374 -2.54 -0.01 -5.40
N ALA A 375 -2.58 -0.77 -4.30
CA ALA A 375 -3.67 -1.70 -4.04
C ALA A 375 -5.04 -0.97 -3.90
N ALA A 376 -5.07 0.20 -3.26
CA ALA A 376 -6.28 1.03 -3.19
C ALA A 376 -6.69 1.63 -4.54
N ASN A 377 -5.73 1.99 -5.40
CA ASN A 377 -6.01 2.43 -6.77
C ASN A 377 -6.54 1.28 -7.64
N VAL A 378 -6.00 0.07 -7.50
CA VAL A 378 -6.49 -1.15 -8.19
C VAL A 378 -7.94 -1.45 -7.78
N ASP A 379 -8.24 -1.40 -6.48
CA ASP A 379 -9.59 -1.61 -5.95
C ASP A 379 -10.58 -0.55 -6.48
N ALA A 380 -10.19 0.73 -6.46
CA ALA A 380 -11.00 1.81 -7.02
C ALA A 380 -11.29 1.60 -8.52
N THR A 381 -10.30 1.18 -9.32
CA THR A 381 -10.50 0.86 -10.73
C THR A 381 -11.49 -0.30 -10.92
N GLY A 382 -11.39 -1.37 -10.14
CA GLY A 382 -12.31 -2.51 -10.22
C GLY A 382 -13.78 -2.14 -9.96
N HIS A 383 -14.01 -1.02 -9.27
CA HIS A 383 -15.34 -0.48 -8.98
C HIS A 383 -15.71 0.76 -9.83
N GLY A 384 -14.89 1.12 -10.84
CA GLY A 384 -15.14 2.30 -11.67
C GLY A 384 -15.05 3.64 -10.92
N LEU A 385 -14.33 3.68 -9.80
CA LEU A 385 -14.17 4.84 -8.94
C LEU A 385 -12.89 5.64 -9.31
N PRO A 386 -12.84 6.95 -8.97
CA PRO A 386 -11.62 7.74 -9.14
C PRO A 386 -10.46 7.17 -8.30
N LEU A 387 -9.27 7.11 -8.91
CA LEU A 387 -8.05 6.64 -8.26
C LEU A 387 -7.65 7.55 -7.09
N PRO A 388 -7.67 7.10 -5.82
CA PRO A 388 -7.45 7.98 -4.66
C PRO A 388 -6.02 8.53 -4.52
N TYR A 389 -4.99 7.77 -4.91
CA TYR A 389 -3.60 8.12 -4.61
C TYR A 389 -2.78 8.46 -5.87
N ILE A 390 -2.01 9.56 -5.81
CA ILE A 390 -1.16 10.02 -6.91
C ILE A 390 0.19 9.30 -6.86
N THR A 391 0.77 9.21 -5.66
CA THR A 391 2.12 8.69 -5.44
C THR A 391 2.13 7.18 -5.20
N ALA A 392 1.17 6.46 -5.80
CA ALA A 392 1.11 5.01 -5.71
C ALA A 392 2.36 4.35 -6.29
N ASN A 393 2.65 3.11 -5.88
CA ASN A 393 3.76 2.37 -6.46
C ASN A 393 3.69 2.38 -8.00
N GLY A 394 4.81 2.68 -8.65
CA GLY A 394 4.88 3.06 -10.06
C GLY A 394 5.12 4.55 -10.29
N PHE A 395 4.64 5.44 -9.40
CA PHE A 395 4.87 6.89 -9.53
C PHE A 395 6.37 7.22 -9.58
N PHE A 396 7.10 6.89 -8.51
CA PHE A 396 8.51 7.23 -8.42
C PHE A 396 9.36 6.41 -9.38
N THR A 397 9.14 5.09 -9.40
CA THR A 397 9.92 4.14 -10.20
C THR A 397 9.75 4.35 -11.70
N THR A 398 8.61 4.88 -12.18
CA THR A 398 8.38 5.07 -13.61
C THR A 398 8.51 6.52 -14.05
N PHE A 399 7.92 7.47 -13.30
CA PHE A 399 7.81 8.87 -13.73
C PHE A 399 8.96 9.75 -13.25
N VAL A 400 9.67 9.33 -12.20
CA VAL A 400 10.81 10.08 -11.65
C VAL A 400 12.13 9.41 -12.03
N ASN A 401 12.22 8.09 -11.87
CA ASN A 401 13.44 7.31 -12.14
C ASN A 401 13.60 6.97 -13.64
N VAL A 402 13.55 7.98 -14.51
CA VAL A 402 13.55 7.78 -15.97
C VAL A 402 14.92 7.31 -16.47
N GLY A 403 15.04 6.00 -16.69
CA GLY A 403 16.29 5.36 -17.06
C GLY A 403 17.32 5.35 -15.92
N GLY A 404 16.81 5.30 -14.70
CA GLY A 404 17.57 5.39 -13.45
C GLY A 404 17.15 6.56 -12.57
N THR A 405 17.51 6.50 -11.30
CA THR A 405 17.30 7.60 -10.35
C THR A 405 17.93 8.89 -10.87
N GLY A 406 17.22 10.03 -10.76
CA GLY A 406 17.70 11.32 -11.28
C GLY A 406 17.71 11.46 -12.81
N ALA A 407 16.96 10.60 -13.51
CA ALA A 407 16.84 10.60 -14.96
C ALA A 407 18.18 10.46 -15.71
N THR A 408 19.06 9.57 -15.25
CA THR A 408 20.45 9.47 -15.73
C THR A 408 20.57 9.16 -17.22
N ILE A 409 19.55 8.57 -17.85
CA ILE A 409 19.55 8.34 -19.30
C ILE A 409 19.71 9.66 -20.06
N ALA A 410 19.17 10.76 -19.53
CA ALA A 410 19.36 12.09 -20.11
C ALA A 410 20.81 12.57 -20.03
N LEU A 411 21.51 12.30 -18.92
CA LEU A 411 22.94 12.59 -18.80
C LEU A 411 23.75 11.78 -19.82
N ALA A 412 23.42 10.49 -19.99
CA ALA A 412 24.04 9.63 -20.98
C ALA A 412 23.85 10.16 -22.41
N LEU A 413 22.62 10.59 -22.74
CA LEU A 413 22.28 11.20 -24.03
C LEU A 413 22.98 12.56 -24.26
N VAL A 414 23.20 13.35 -23.21
CA VAL A 414 23.96 14.60 -23.30
C VAL A 414 25.46 14.33 -23.55
N LEU A 415 26.02 13.30 -22.89
CA LEU A 415 27.46 13.01 -22.93
C LEU A 415 27.90 12.00 -23.99
N MET A 416 26.98 11.33 -24.71
CA MET A 416 27.33 10.37 -25.78
C MET A 416 28.10 11.00 -26.95
N ASN A 417 28.05 12.31 -27.07
CA ASN A 417 28.80 13.10 -28.06
C ASN A 417 29.72 14.11 -27.36
N SER A 418 30.19 13.77 -26.16
CA SER A 418 31.15 14.59 -25.41
C SER A 418 32.47 14.76 -26.16
N LYS A 419 33.09 15.93 -25.98
CA LYS A 419 34.47 16.19 -26.42
C LYS A 419 35.49 15.39 -25.60
N ASP A 420 35.16 15.08 -24.34
CA ASP A 420 35.97 14.23 -23.47
C ASP A 420 35.81 12.75 -23.88
N PRO A 421 36.89 12.06 -24.30
CA PRO A 421 36.82 10.66 -24.71
C PRO A 421 36.31 9.72 -23.61
N GLY A 422 36.60 10.05 -22.34
CA GLY A 422 36.16 9.27 -21.18
C GLY A 422 34.65 9.33 -20.98
N PHE A 423 34.08 10.54 -20.89
CA PHE A 423 32.63 10.73 -20.79
C PHE A 423 31.89 10.14 -21.97
N ARG A 424 32.41 10.32 -23.20
CA ARG A 424 31.82 9.74 -24.41
C ARG A 424 31.80 8.21 -24.40
N LYS A 425 32.88 7.57 -23.94
CA LYS A 425 32.97 6.11 -23.88
C LYS A 425 32.03 5.54 -22.82
N VAL A 426 32.04 6.09 -21.61
CA VAL A 426 31.21 5.63 -20.50
C VAL A 426 29.72 5.78 -20.83
N SER A 427 29.31 6.95 -21.33
CA SER A 427 27.90 7.22 -21.67
C SER A 427 27.36 6.21 -22.68
N ARG A 428 28.09 5.94 -23.78
CA ARG A 428 27.68 4.96 -24.80
C ARG A 428 27.57 3.53 -24.27
N ILE A 429 28.51 3.11 -23.41
CA ILE A 429 28.50 1.77 -22.81
C ILE A 429 27.36 1.62 -21.80
N SER A 430 27.01 2.70 -21.09
CA SER A 430 25.97 2.69 -20.05
C SER A 430 24.53 2.80 -20.58
N LEU A 431 24.31 3.19 -21.83
CA LEU A 431 22.95 3.42 -22.35
C LEU A 431 22.06 2.17 -22.37
N PRO A 432 22.53 0.99 -22.82
CA PRO A 432 21.69 -0.20 -22.86
C PRO A 432 21.15 -0.59 -21.47
N THR A 433 21.92 -0.42 -20.40
CA THR A 433 21.46 -0.73 -19.05
C THR A 433 20.43 0.28 -18.57
N GLN A 434 20.59 1.56 -18.92
CA GLN A 434 19.66 2.63 -18.56
C GLN A 434 18.32 2.54 -19.30
N VAL A 435 18.27 1.94 -20.49
CA VAL A 435 16.99 1.60 -21.14
C VAL A 435 16.17 0.67 -20.23
N PHE A 436 16.82 -0.19 -19.45
CA PHE A 436 16.16 -1.04 -18.44
C PHE A 436 16.26 -0.45 -17.03
N GLN A 437 16.42 0.87 -16.93
CA GLN A 437 16.49 1.64 -15.70
C GLN A 437 17.66 1.33 -14.74
N ILE A 438 18.65 0.57 -15.21
CA ILE A 438 19.86 0.22 -14.44
C ILE A 438 20.92 1.30 -14.66
N ASN A 439 21.24 2.05 -13.61
CA ASN A 439 22.06 3.27 -13.67
C ASN A 439 23.47 3.14 -13.09
N GLU A 440 23.82 2.03 -12.45
CA GLU A 440 25.14 1.82 -11.83
C GLU A 440 26.30 2.07 -12.82
N PRO A 441 26.25 1.60 -14.08
CA PRO A 441 27.35 1.83 -15.02
C PRO A 441 27.65 3.31 -15.29
N ILE A 442 26.64 4.17 -15.38
CA ILE A 442 26.85 5.61 -15.57
C ILE A 442 27.20 6.30 -14.25
N PHE A 443 26.61 5.85 -13.14
CA PHE A 443 26.75 6.47 -11.84
C PHE A 443 28.16 6.31 -11.25
N PHE A 444 28.79 5.16 -11.52
CA PHE A 444 30.17 4.90 -11.13
C PHE A 444 31.18 5.21 -12.24
N GLY A 445 30.77 5.14 -13.52
CA GLY A 445 31.65 5.45 -14.65
C GLY A 445 31.86 6.96 -14.87
N ILE A 446 30.84 7.77 -14.57
CA ILE A 446 30.95 9.22 -14.47
C ILE A 446 31.02 9.54 -12.98
N PRO A 447 31.92 10.41 -12.51
CA PRO A 447 31.98 10.75 -11.10
C PRO A 447 30.77 11.61 -10.73
N ILE A 448 29.59 11.01 -10.57
CA ILE A 448 28.37 11.66 -10.06
C ILE A 448 28.43 11.69 -8.53
N VAL A 449 28.84 10.56 -7.93
CA VAL A 449 29.09 10.42 -6.49
C VAL A 449 30.07 11.47 -6.02
N LEU A 450 29.69 12.24 -5.00
CA LEU A 450 30.52 13.26 -4.35
C LEU A 450 31.05 14.36 -5.28
N ASN A 451 30.49 14.52 -6.47
CA ASN A 451 30.86 15.58 -7.41
C ASN A 451 29.75 16.64 -7.48
N PRO A 452 29.97 17.83 -6.89
CA PRO A 452 28.97 18.89 -6.87
C PRO A 452 28.43 19.28 -8.26
N ILE A 453 29.23 19.18 -9.32
CA ILE A 453 28.82 19.57 -10.68
C ILE A 453 27.72 18.66 -11.21
N PHE A 454 27.81 17.34 -10.96
CA PHE A 454 26.80 16.38 -11.41
C PHE A 454 25.71 16.13 -10.37
N MET A 455 26.02 16.32 -9.07
CA MET A 455 25.05 16.17 -7.98
C MET A 455 23.90 17.19 -8.09
N VAL A 456 24.20 18.45 -8.41
CA VAL A 456 23.18 19.51 -8.54
C VAL A 456 22.13 19.19 -9.62
N PRO A 457 22.49 18.95 -10.90
CA PRO A 457 21.49 18.62 -11.92
C PRO A 457 20.81 17.28 -11.67
N TYR A 458 21.48 16.33 -11.01
CA TYR A 458 20.90 15.04 -10.62
C TYR A 458 19.74 15.20 -9.63
N VAL A 459 19.96 15.96 -8.54
CA VAL A 459 18.91 16.26 -7.56
C VAL A 459 17.82 17.12 -8.20
N LEU A 460 18.19 18.17 -8.93
CA LEU A 460 17.21 19.06 -9.58
C LEU A 460 16.29 18.30 -10.55
N ASN A 461 16.84 17.36 -11.32
CA ASN A 461 16.04 16.53 -12.22
C ASN A 461 15.01 15.70 -11.48
N ALA A 462 15.41 14.99 -10.43
CA ALA A 462 14.45 14.22 -9.64
C ALA A 462 13.33 15.11 -9.07
N MET A 463 13.68 16.31 -8.58
CA MET A 463 12.71 17.26 -8.03
C MET A 463 11.75 17.81 -9.09
N ILE A 464 12.26 18.20 -10.27
CA ILE A 464 11.46 18.73 -11.38
C ILE A 464 10.51 17.65 -11.90
N LEU A 465 11.00 16.44 -12.13
CA LEU A 465 10.18 15.33 -12.64
C LEU A 465 9.14 14.87 -11.62
N THR A 466 9.50 14.84 -10.33
CA THR A 466 8.54 14.58 -9.24
C THR A 466 7.42 15.61 -9.23
N ALA A 467 7.76 16.91 -9.23
CA ALA A 467 6.76 17.98 -9.22
C ALA A 467 5.89 17.98 -10.48
N GLY A 468 6.51 17.87 -11.66
CA GLY A 468 5.79 17.85 -12.94
C GLY A 468 4.82 16.68 -13.03
N SER A 469 5.28 15.48 -12.68
CA SER A 469 4.45 14.26 -12.74
C SER A 469 3.31 14.32 -11.73
N TYR A 470 3.58 14.80 -10.50
CA TYR A 470 2.55 15.00 -9.49
C TYR A 470 1.48 15.99 -9.95
N LEU A 471 1.87 17.15 -10.49
CA LEU A 471 0.94 18.19 -10.92
C LEU A 471 0.07 17.74 -12.09
N LEU A 472 0.67 17.05 -13.07
CA LEU A 472 -0.08 16.49 -14.21
C LEU A 472 -1.12 15.45 -13.76
N MET A 473 -0.81 14.63 -12.75
CA MET A 473 -1.75 13.67 -12.17
C MET A 473 -2.78 14.34 -11.25
N HIS A 474 -2.39 15.39 -10.52
CA HIS A 474 -3.28 16.16 -9.66
C HIS A 474 -4.37 16.88 -10.47
N TRP A 475 -4.00 17.45 -11.61
CA TRP A 475 -4.92 18.08 -12.55
C TRP A 475 -5.62 17.07 -13.48
N ASN A 476 -5.38 15.77 -13.31
CA ASN A 476 -5.94 14.69 -14.13
C ASN A 476 -5.63 14.82 -15.64
N LEU A 477 -4.50 15.47 -16.00
CA LEU A 477 -3.99 15.46 -17.38
C LEU A 477 -3.46 14.07 -17.74
N ILE A 478 -2.88 13.38 -16.76
CA ILE A 478 -2.38 12.01 -16.87
C ILE A 478 -3.03 11.17 -15.76
N ARG A 479 -3.38 9.93 -16.06
CA ARG A 479 -3.88 8.96 -15.07
C ARG A 479 -2.86 8.65 -13.98
N ARG A 480 -3.35 8.31 -12.78
CA ARG A 480 -2.53 7.90 -11.64
C ARG A 480 -2.09 6.43 -11.79
N PRO A 481 -0.99 5.99 -11.14
CA PRO A 481 -0.55 4.59 -11.19
C PRO A 481 -1.58 3.65 -10.59
N PHE A 482 -1.99 2.63 -11.34
CA PHE A 482 -2.83 1.53 -10.83
C PHE A 482 -2.44 0.16 -11.40
N VAL A 483 -1.43 0.11 -12.27
CA VAL A 483 -0.87 -1.13 -12.79
C VAL A 483 0.55 -1.27 -12.26
N ASN A 484 0.87 -2.42 -11.64
CA ASN A 484 2.26 -2.71 -11.31
C ASN A 484 2.98 -3.25 -12.55
N VAL A 485 4.11 -2.64 -12.90
CA VAL A 485 5.03 -3.14 -13.91
C VAL A 485 6.41 -3.33 -13.31
N PRO A 486 7.25 -4.24 -13.83
CA PRO A 486 8.64 -4.34 -13.39
C PRO A 486 9.34 -2.99 -13.48
N TRP A 487 10.12 -2.61 -12.46
CA TRP A 487 10.87 -1.35 -12.47
C TRP A 487 11.91 -1.29 -13.60
N THR A 488 12.26 -2.42 -14.22
CA THR A 488 13.13 -2.48 -15.40
C THR A 488 12.39 -2.21 -16.71
N THR A 489 11.08 -1.95 -16.68
CA THR A 489 10.30 -1.64 -17.88
C THR A 489 10.87 -0.40 -18.54
N PRO A 490 11.14 -0.40 -19.86
CA PRO A 490 11.74 0.75 -20.51
C PRO A 490 10.96 2.06 -20.31
N PRO A 491 11.67 3.21 -20.19
CA PRO A 491 11.04 4.53 -20.21
C PRO A 491 10.07 4.68 -21.37
N ILE A 492 9.07 5.56 -21.22
CA ILE A 492 7.93 5.72 -22.16
C ILE A 492 6.95 4.55 -22.09
N ILE A 493 7.39 3.31 -22.32
CA ILE A 493 6.55 2.10 -22.22
C ILE A 493 6.04 1.94 -20.78
N GLY A 494 6.92 2.10 -19.80
CA GLY A 494 6.54 2.05 -18.39
C GLY A 494 5.48 3.10 -18.04
N HIS A 495 5.61 4.33 -18.57
CA HIS A 495 4.66 5.42 -18.29
C HIS A 495 3.27 5.08 -18.81
N TYR A 496 3.22 4.54 -20.04
CA TYR A 496 2.00 4.05 -20.66
C TYR A 496 1.36 2.94 -19.82
N LEU A 497 2.10 1.85 -19.55
CA LEU A 497 1.51 0.67 -18.90
C LEU A 497 1.07 0.92 -17.46
N THR A 498 1.87 1.65 -16.67
CA THR A 498 1.59 1.95 -15.26
C THR A 498 0.27 2.70 -15.06
N THR A 499 -0.13 3.47 -16.06
CA THR A 499 -1.36 4.29 -16.07
C THR A 499 -2.53 3.60 -16.77
N GLY A 500 -2.41 2.30 -17.03
CA GLY A 500 -3.40 1.53 -17.78
C GLY A 500 -3.51 1.99 -19.22
N GLY A 501 -2.40 2.45 -19.81
CA GLY A 501 -2.23 2.84 -21.20
C GLY A 501 -2.68 4.25 -21.57
N ASP A 502 -2.48 5.21 -20.67
CA ASP A 502 -2.65 6.61 -21.01
C ASP A 502 -1.51 7.07 -21.94
N TRP A 503 -1.83 7.38 -23.20
CA TRP A 503 -0.83 7.85 -24.16
C TRP A 503 -0.21 9.20 -23.76
N ARG A 504 -0.92 10.01 -22.96
CA ARG A 504 -0.40 11.28 -22.44
C ARG A 504 0.72 11.04 -21.43
N ALA A 505 0.65 9.93 -20.69
CA ALA A 505 1.73 9.47 -19.84
C ALA A 505 2.97 9.12 -20.66
N ALA A 506 2.80 8.43 -21.79
CA ALA A 506 3.89 8.11 -22.71
C ALA A 506 4.53 9.38 -23.29
N ALA A 507 3.71 10.35 -23.72
CA ALA A 507 4.18 11.65 -24.20
C ALA A 507 4.96 12.41 -23.12
N TRP A 508 4.49 12.36 -21.87
CA TRP A 508 5.25 12.90 -20.74
C TRP A 508 6.57 12.17 -20.51
N GLY A 509 6.63 10.85 -20.71
CA GLY A 509 7.88 10.09 -20.65
C GLY A 509 8.92 10.54 -21.69
N VAL A 510 8.50 10.98 -22.86
CA VAL A 510 9.39 11.61 -23.85
C VAL A 510 9.82 13.00 -23.38
N ALA A 511 8.86 13.81 -22.91
CA ALA A 511 9.11 15.15 -22.42
C ALA A 511 10.04 15.18 -21.20
N SER A 512 9.92 14.23 -20.27
CA SER A 512 10.73 14.12 -19.06
C SER A 512 12.20 13.87 -19.39
N ILE A 513 12.50 13.04 -20.38
CA ILE A 513 13.87 12.84 -20.89
C ILE A 513 14.39 14.16 -21.46
N GLY A 514 13.61 14.87 -22.29
CA GLY A 514 13.99 16.15 -22.86
C GLY A 514 14.27 17.22 -21.80
N ILE A 515 13.38 17.37 -20.81
CA ILE A 515 13.55 18.28 -19.67
C ILE A 515 14.84 17.92 -18.91
N ALA A 516 15.05 16.64 -18.62
CA ALA A 516 16.24 16.20 -17.90
C ALA A 516 17.53 16.46 -18.68
N MET A 517 17.51 16.33 -20.01
CA MET A 517 18.64 16.66 -20.87
C MET A 517 18.95 18.16 -20.80
N LEU A 518 17.93 19.02 -20.84
CA LEU A 518 18.11 20.48 -20.72
C LEU A 518 18.74 20.87 -19.38
N VAL A 519 18.35 20.22 -18.28
CA VAL A 519 18.93 20.45 -16.96
C VAL A 519 20.36 19.93 -16.88
N TYR A 520 20.67 18.75 -17.41
CA TYR A 520 22.03 18.20 -17.40
C TYR A 520 23.01 18.96 -18.31
N TRP A 521 22.52 19.51 -19.42
CA TRP A 521 23.34 20.13 -20.47
C TRP A 521 24.35 21.18 -19.96
N PRO A 522 23.96 22.24 -19.21
CA PRO A 522 24.91 23.26 -18.78
C PRO A 522 26.01 22.70 -17.87
N PHE A 523 25.67 21.76 -16.99
CA PHE A 523 26.61 21.15 -16.05
C PHE A 523 27.54 20.16 -16.74
N ALA A 524 27.03 19.38 -17.70
CA ALA A 524 27.85 18.50 -18.53
C ALA A 524 28.91 19.29 -19.31
N ARG A 525 28.55 20.46 -19.87
CA ARG A 525 29.50 21.36 -20.54
C ARG A 525 30.52 21.97 -19.58
N ALA A 526 30.10 22.31 -18.37
CA ALA A 526 31.03 22.79 -17.34
C ALA A 526 32.05 21.69 -16.94
N ALA A 527 31.59 20.46 -16.73
CA ALA A 527 32.45 19.32 -16.42
C ALA A 527 33.44 18.99 -17.55
N GLU A 528 32.99 19.05 -18.82
CA GLU A 528 33.87 18.89 -19.98
C GLU A 528 34.98 19.94 -20.01
N ARG A 529 34.62 21.23 -19.82
CA ARG A 529 35.60 22.32 -19.79
C ARG A 529 36.63 22.13 -18.68
N GLN A 530 36.20 21.67 -17.50
CA GLN A 530 37.09 21.39 -16.39
C GLN A 530 38.08 20.26 -16.71
N ARG A 531 37.62 19.17 -17.34
CA ARG A 531 38.51 18.08 -17.78
C ARG A 531 39.48 18.52 -18.86
N SER A 532 39.02 19.27 -19.87
CA SER A 532 39.89 19.79 -20.92
C SER A 532 40.96 20.72 -20.37
N LYS A 533 40.60 21.60 -19.43
CA LYS A 533 41.57 22.49 -18.76
C LYS A 533 42.58 21.69 -17.93
N ALA A 534 42.11 20.75 -17.09
CA ALA A 534 43.01 19.92 -16.29
C ALA A 534 43.98 19.09 -17.15
N ALA A 535 43.53 18.61 -18.32
CA ALA A 535 44.38 17.91 -19.27
C ALA A 535 45.42 18.83 -19.93
N ALA A 536 45.05 20.08 -20.25
CA ALA A 536 45.97 21.09 -20.78
C ALA A 536 47.02 21.48 -19.73
N ASP A 537 46.58 21.80 -18.50
CA ASP A 537 47.46 22.17 -17.39
C ASP A 537 48.46 21.03 -17.06
N ALA A 538 48.02 19.77 -17.13
CA ALA A 538 48.88 18.60 -16.93
C ALA A 538 49.87 18.38 -18.08
N ALA A 539 49.50 18.71 -19.32
CA ALA A 539 50.39 18.64 -20.47
C ALA A 539 51.48 19.72 -20.38
N ASP A 540 51.12 20.95 -20.00
CA ASP A 540 52.06 22.05 -19.79
C ASP A 540 53.06 21.75 -18.66
N ALA A 541 52.59 21.15 -17.56
CA ALA A 541 53.45 20.75 -16.44
C ALA A 541 54.41 19.59 -16.76
N ALA A 542 54.14 18.81 -17.82
CA ALA A 542 54.98 17.70 -18.25
C ALA A 542 56.12 18.12 -19.20
N ILE A 543 56.15 19.38 -19.63
CA ILE A 543 57.24 19.95 -20.43
C ILE A 543 58.41 20.28 -19.48
N PRO A 544 59.59 19.64 -19.61
CA PRO A 544 60.74 19.97 -18.75
C PRO A 544 61.18 21.43 -18.96
N PRO A 545 61.71 22.10 -17.91
CA PRO A 545 62.24 23.45 -18.05
C PRO A 545 63.35 23.45 -19.11
N ALA A 546 63.34 24.46 -19.99
CA ALA A 546 64.37 24.62 -21.01
C ALA A 546 65.72 24.93 -20.34
N ASP A 547 66.71 24.06 -20.54
CA ASP A 547 68.11 24.24 -20.16
C ASP A 547 68.84 25.25 -21.06
#